data_AF-A0A9R1IZB7-F1
#
_entry.id   AF-A0A9R1IZB7-F1
#
_cell.length_a   1.000
_cell.length_b   1.000
_cell.length_c   1.000
_cell.angle_alpha   90.00
_cell.angle_beta   90.00
_cell.angle_gamma   90.00
#
_symmetry.space_group_name_H-M   'P 1'
#
loop_
_entity.id
_entity.type
_entity.pdbx_description
1 polymer ?
#
loop_
_entity_poly.entity_id
_entity_poly.type
_entity_poly.pdbx_seq_one_letter_code
_entity_poly.pdbx_strand_id
1 'polypeptide(L)'
;MEAAGDGSVGMFRATPDAAAGIGRSAEVAALLNKMVDGLGATVLDIPGSHEFTVHPSTHLLIQALQNYSRNTYLVEPVHHATDPCAHMVDCWAAKLEEDAEMIRQGEKGVKYIFLMNNTCLVLQMMGRPGAASFAGAQELASRLTSMVELYKKCYLDECWAPLHRLNSDMFAAEFRATCDCQSTWKVGAELRYHLRQEIVDFVVPPYEASLSDRSACPGPSFSLKRMVFGGKKQKRYDTGAQLEGKIRGLFEG
;
A
#
# COMPACT_ATOMS: atom_id res chain seq x y z
N MET A 1 35.50 60.50 35.57
CA MET A 1 34.54 61.43 34.93
C MET A 1 34.84 61.37 33.44
N GLU A 2 34.31 60.34 32.81
CA GLU A 2 33.05 60.35 32.04
C GLU A 2 33.30 60.86 30.62
N ALA A 3 33.60 59.92 29.73
CA ALA A 3 33.46 60.10 28.29
C ALA A 3 32.12 59.47 27.88
N ALA A 4 31.30 60.30 27.24
CA ALA A 4 29.94 60.01 26.81
C ALA A 4 29.85 58.83 25.85
N GLY A 5 28.74 58.09 25.95
CA GLY A 5 28.36 57.07 24.98
C GLY A 5 27.86 57.69 23.68
N ASP A 6 28.03 56.96 22.58
CA ASP A 6 27.23 57.14 21.39
C ASP A 6 26.88 55.74 20.85
N GLY A 7 25.59 55.43 20.93
CA GLY A 7 25.02 54.19 20.43
C GLY A 7 24.55 54.42 19.00
N SER A 8 25.28 53.87 18.03
CA SER A 8 24.79 53.77 16.65
C SER A 8 24.27 52.35 16.41
N VAL A 9 22.95 52.21 16.55
CA VAL A 9 22.17 51.07 16.07
C VAL A 9 22.19 51.13 14.54
N GLY A 10 22.99 50.27 13.93
CA GLY A 10 22.97 50.06 12.49
C GLY A 10 21.63 49.48 12.05
N MET A 11 20.75 50.33 11.51
CA MET A 11 19.54 49.91 10.81
C MET A 11 19.92 48.98 9.65
N PHE A 12 19.54 47.70 9.77
CA PHE A 12 19.43 46.80 8.63
C PHE A 12 18.38 47.36 7.68
N ARG A 13 18.85 48.01 6.61
CA ARG A 13 18.01 48.46 5.50
C ARG A 13 17.69 47.24 4.65
N ALA A 14 16.58 46.56 4.96
CA ALA A 14 16.04 45.53 4.09
C ALA A 14 15.76 46.12 2.70
N THR A 15 16.33 45.53 1.66
CA THR A 15 16.14 45.94 0.27
C THR A 15 14.70 45.63 -0.17
N PRO A 16 14.01 46.53 -0.89
CA PRO A 16 12.62 46.34 -1.31
C PRO A 16 12.39 45.11 -2.21
N ASP A 17 13.44 44.63 -2.89
CA ASP A 17 13.38 43.42 -3.71
C ASP A 17 13.23 42.13 -2.89
N ALA A 18 13.76 42.09 -1.67
CA ALA A 18 13.59 40.94 -0.78
C ALA A 18 12.15 40.84 -0.24
N ALA A 19 11.52 41.98 0.07
CA ALA A 19 10.13 42.03 0.53
C ALA A 19 9.14 41.67 -0.59
N ALA A 20 9.43 42.05 -1.84
CA ALA A 20 8.62 41.66 -3.00
C ALA A 20 8.73 40.17 -3.35
N GLY A 21 9.90 39.56 -3.14
CA GLY A 21 10.11 38.11 -3.26
C GLY A 21 9.31 37.31 -2.21
N ILE A 22 9.40 37.73 -0.94
CA ILE A 22 8.66 37.11 0.18
C ILE A 22 7.13 37.23 -0.02
N GLY A 23 6.64 38.35 -0.54
CA GLY A 23 5.22 38.56 -0.83
C GLY A 23 4.66 37.62 -1.90
N ARG A 24 5.37 37.46 -3.03
CA ARG A 24 4.98 36.53 -4.10
C ARG A 24 5.06 35.06 -3.67
N SER A 25 6.08 34.72 -2.90
CA SER A 25 6.27 33.39 -2.33
C SER A 25 5.12 33.01 -1.38
N ALA A 26 4.71 33.92 -0.50
CA ALA A 26 3.58 33.71 0.40
C ALA A 26 2.23 33.55 -0.34
N GLU A 27 2.01 34.30 -1.42
CA GLU A 27 0.82 34.17 -2.26
C GLU A 27 0.74 32.82 -2.98
N VAL A 28 1.88 32.33 -3.50
CA VAL A 28 1.97 31.01 -4.14
C VAL A 28 1.76 29.89 -3.12
N ALA A 29 2.37 29.99 -1.94
CA ALA A 29 2.17 29.03 -0.85
C ALA A 29 0.69 29.00 -0.40
N ALA A 30 0.03 30.15 -0.30
CA ALA A 30 -1.39 30.23 0.04
C ALA A 30 -2.29 29.61 -1.05
N LEU A 31 -1.93 29.76 -2.33
CA LEU A 31 -2.63 29.14 -3.46
C LEU A 31 -2.47 27.62 -3.44
N LEU A 32 -1.25 27.12 -3.17
CA LEU A 32 -0.99 25.68 -3.05
C LEU A 32 -1.72 25.07 -1.86
N ASN A 33 -1.72 25.73 -0.69
CA ASN A 33 -2.48 25.26 0.46
C ASN A 33 -3.99 25.20 0.15
N LYS A 34 -4.56 26.21 -0.51
CA LYS A 34 -5.96 26.15 -0.98
C LYS A 34 -6.22 25.02 -1.98
N MET A 35 -5.26 24.71 -2.85
CA MET A 35 -5.36 23.58 -3.78
C MET A 35 -5.27 22.23 -3.05
N VAL A 36 -4.38 22.11 -2.06
CA VAL A 36 -4.24 20.92 -1.20
C VAL A 36 -5.51 20.70 -0.37
N ASP A 37 -6.04 21.75 0.25
CA ASP A 37 -7.28 21.71 1.03
C ASP A 37 -8.48 21.38 0.13
N GLY A 38 -8.56 22.01 -1.04
CA GLY A 38 -9.59 21.73 -2.05
C GLY A 38 -9.52 20.31 -2.61
N LEU A 39 -8.30 19.78 -2.80
CA LEU A 39 -8.08 18.40 -3.21
C LEU A 39 -8.50 17.43 -2.10
N GLY A 40 -8.15 17.73 -0.84
CA GLY A 40 -8.58 16.96 0.32
C GLY A 40 -10.11 16.85 0.37
N ALA A 41 -10.81 17.98 0.27
CA ALA A 41 -12.28 18.00 0.21
C ALA A 41 -12.82 17.21 -1.00
N THR A 42 -12.25 17.41 -2.19
CA THR A 42 -12.68 16.71 -3.40
C THR A 42 -12.47 15.20 -3.30
N VAL A 43 -11.36 14.75 -2.70
CA VAL A 43 -11.03 13.34 -2.50
C VAL A 43 -12.03 12.69 -1.55
N LEU A 44 -12.40 13.37 -0.46
CA LEU A 44 -13.38 12.87 0.50
C LEU A 44 -14.79 12.74 -0.12
N ASP A 45 -15.13 13.60 -1.08
CA ASP A 45 -16.43 13.58 -1.77
C ASP A 45 -16.56 12.49 -2.87
N ILE A 46 -15.51 11.73 -3.17
CA ILE A 46 -15.58 10.67 -4.19
C ILE A 46 -16.41 9.48 -3.67
N PRO A 47 -17.45 9.04 -4.43
CA PRO A 47 -18.17 7.83 -4.09
C PRO A 47 -17.27 6.60 -4.25
N GLY A 48 -17.34 5.69 -3.28
CA GLY A 48 -16.47 4.52 -3.23
C GLY A 48 -16.58 3.60 -4.46
N SER A 49 -15.48 2.94 -4.82
CA SER A 49 -15.44 1.94 -5.89
C SER A 49 -16.00 0.60 -5.41
N HIS A 50 -16.92 0.01 -6.17
CA HIS A 50 -17.38 -1.37 -5.93
C HIS A 50 -16.50 -2.43 -6.59
N GLU A 51 -15.48 -2.01 -7.36
CA GLU A 51 -14.61 -2.90 -8.13
C GLU A 51 -13.14 -2.81 -7.70
N PHE A 52 -12.38 -3.87 -7.99
CA PHE A 52 -10.91 -4.00 -7.83
C PHE A 52 -10.08 -3.03 -8.70
N THR A 53 -10.72 -2.01 -9.25
CA THR A 53 -10.11 -1.03 -10.13
C THR A 53 -9.41 0.07 -9.33
N VAL A 54 -8.49 0.75 -10.00
CA VAL A 54 -7.83 1.93 -9.45
C VAL A 54 -8.89 2.95 -9.04
N HIS A 55 -8.82 3.41 -7.79
CA HIS A 55 -9.75 4.38 -7.24
C HIS A 55 -9.59 5.74 -7.92
N PRO A 56 -10.68 6.49 -8.17
CA PRO A 56 -10.58 7.82 -8.77
C PRO A 56 -9.70 8.79 -7.97
N SER A 57 -9.73 8.71 -6.62
CA SER A 57 -8.87 9.56 -5.77
C SER A 57 -7.37 9.35 -6.03
N THR A 58 -6.97 8.14 -6.42
CA THR A 58 -5.58 7.83 -6.78
C THR A 58 -5.13 8.58 -8.02
N HIS A 59 -6.01 8.73 -9.01
CA HIS A 59 -5.72 9.54 -10.20
C HIS A 59 -5.58 11.03 -9.86
N LEU A 60 -6.44 11.54 -8.98
CA LEU A 60 -6.37 12.94 -8.52
C LEU A 60 -5.08 13.20 -7.75
N LEU A 61 -4.68 12.30 -6.85
CA LEU A 61 -3.40 12.41 -6.14
C LEU A 61 -2.23 12.43 -7.13
N ILE A 62 -2.21 11.51 -8.11
CA ILE A 62 -1.16 11.47 -9.12
C ILE A 62 -1.07 12.81 -9.89
N GLN A 63 -2.21 13.36 -10.31
CA GLN A 63 -2.25 14.65 -11.00
C GLN A 63 -1.74 15.79 -10.11
N ALA A 64 -2.13 15.80 -8.84
CA ALA A 64 -1.69 16.80 -7.87
C ALA A 64 -0.17 16.75 -7.65
N LEU A 65 0.39 15.55 -7.44
CA LEU A 65 1.83 15.35 -7.28
C LEU A 65 2.61 15.75 -8.54
N GLN A 66 2.11 15.43 -9.73
CA GLN A 66 2.73 15.86 -10.99
C GLN A 66 2.71 17.38 -11.16
N ASN A 67 1.59 18.02 -10.82
CA ASN A 67 1.48 19.47 -10.87
C ASN A 67 2.40 20.13 -9.84
N TYR A 68 2.50 19.58 -8.63
CA TYR A 68 3.44 20.05 -7.63
C TYR A 68 4.88 19.94 -8.13
N SER A 69 5.28 18.76 -8.64
CA SER A 69 6.62 18.53 -9.18
C SER A 69 6.99 19.50 -10.30
N ARG A 70 6.03 19.93 -11.12
CA ARG A 70 6.27 20.88 -12.23
C ARG A 70 6.41 22.32 -11.78
N ASN A 71 5.88 22.67 -10.61
CA ASN A 71 5.82 24.05 -10.12
C ASN A 71 6.70 24.30 -8.89
N THR A 72 7.60 23.37 -8.55
CA THR A 72 8.52 23.46 -7.40
C THR A 72 9.38 24.73 -7.40
N TYR A 73 9.71 25.26 -8.58
CA TYR A 73 10.48 26.52 -8.71
C TYR A 73 9.72 27.77 -8.23
N LEU A 74 8.40 27.67 -8.01
CA LEU A 74 7.57 28.77 -7.50
C LEU A 74 7.35 28.71 -5.98
N VAL A 75 7.80 27.65 -5.31
CA VAL A 75 7.55 27.39 -3.90
C VAL A 75 8.86 27.57 -3.15
N GLU A 76 9.08 28.72 -2.51
CA GLU A 76 10.17 28.81 -1.54
C GLU A 76 9.87 27.88 -0.36
N PRO A 77 10.89 27.29 0.26
CA PRO A 77 10.71 26.43 1.42
C PRO A 77 10.26 27.28 2.61
N VAL A 78 8.96 27.45 2.80
CA VAL A 78 8.41 28.05 4.02
C VAL A 78 8.67 27.05 5.16
N HIS A 79 9.70 27.31 5.97
CA HIS A 79 10.27 26.40 6.98
C HIS A 79 9.35 25.96 8.12
N HIS A 80 8.04 26.26 8.09
CA HIS A 80 7.14 26.00 9.21
C HIS A 80 5.75 25.46 8.82
N ALA A 81 5.48 25.20 7.55
CA ALA A 81 4.22 24.57 7.11
C ALA A 81 4.44 23.07 6.85
N THR A 82 3.52 22.24 7.33
CA THR A 82 3.43 20.81 7.03
C THR A 82 3.70 20.54 5.55
N ASP A 83 4.53 19.53 5.22
CA ASP A 83 4.80 19.16 3.83
C ASP A 83 3.46 18.93 3.08
N PRO A 84 3.11 19.78 2.10
CA PRO A 84 1.82 19.69 1.42
C PRO A 84 1.64 18.32 0.73
N CYS A 85 2.72 17.68 0.31
CA CYS A 85 2.67 16.33 -0.25
C CYS A 85 2.30 15.28 0.79
N ALA A 86 2.80 15.38 2.00
CA ALA A 86 2.47 14.47 3.09
C ALA A 86 0.98 14.55 3.45
N HIS A 87 0.42 15.76 3.57
CA HIS A 87 -1.00 15.96 3.87
C HIS A 87 -1.92 15.42 2.76
N MET A 88 -1.58 15.65 1.49
CA MET A 88 -2.35 15.09 0.36
C MET A 88 -2.38 13.55 0.40
N VAL A 89 -1.24 12.92 0.74
CA VAL A 89 -1.17 11.47 0.89
C VAL A 89 -1.96 10.99 2.11
N ASP A 90 -1.97 11.73 3.22
CA ASP A 90 -2.78 11.41 4.40
C ASP A 90 -4.28 11.37 4.06
N CYS A 91 -4.80 12.43 3.43
CA CYS A 91 -6.20 12.50 3.02
C CYS A 91 -6.57 11.39 2.03
N TRP A 92 -5.70 11.14 1.05
CA TRP A 92 -5.91 10.07 0.08
C TRP A 92 -5.89 8.68 0.73
N ALA A 93 -4.93 8.40 1.61
CA ALA A 93 -4.81 7.12 2.29
C ALA A 93 -6.04 6.86 3.19
N ALA A 94 -6.45 7.85 3.99
CA ALA A 94 -7.62 7.75 4.84
C ALA A 94 -8.89 7.44 4.04
N LYS A 95 -9.08 8.12 2.90
CA LYS A 95 -10.20 7.86 2.00
C LYS A 95 -10.17 6.45 1.41
N LEU A 96 -9.00 5.99 0.97
CA LEU A 96 -8.88 4.63 0.45
C LEU A 96 -9.16 3.59 1.52
N GLU A 97 -8.69 3.79 2.75
CA GLU A 97 -8.94 2.87 3.86
C GLU A 97 -10.42 2.81 4.21
N GLU A 98 -11.11 3.95 4.23
CA GLU A 98 -12.57 4.02 4.40
C GLU A 98 -13.30 3.24 3.29
N ASP A 99 -12.99 3.52 2.03
CA ASP A 99 -13.66 2.87 0.90
C ASP A 99 -13.31 1.37 0.81
N ALA A 100 -12.12 0.96 1.26
CA ALA A 100 -11.68 -0.42 1.22
C ALA A 100 -12.52 -1.32 2.14
N GLU A 101 -13.05 -0.81 3.26
CA GLU A 101 -13.97 -1.55 4.13
C GLU A 101 -15.33 -1.81 3.47
N MET A 102 -15.66 -1.06 2.41
CA MET A 102 -16.91 -1.21 1.66
C MET A 102 -16.78 -2.16 0.46
N ILE A 103 -15.55 -2.53 0.07
CA ILE A 103 -15.30 -3.41 -1.07
C ILE A 103 -15.58 -4.87 -0.71
N ARG A 104 -16.47 -5.52 -1.47
CA ARG A 104 -16.81 -6.96 -1.38
C ARG A 104 -16.84 -7.46 0.07
N GLN A 105 -17.68 -6.82 0.88
CA GLN A 105 -17.85 -7.12 2.30
C GLN A 105 -17.94 -8.64 2.55
N GLY A 106 -17.06 -9.15 3.41
CA GLY A 106 -16.98 -10.57 3.77
C GLY A 106 -15.88 -11.35 3.04
N GLU A 107 -15.25 -10.81 2.01
CA GLU A 107 -14.06 -11.42 1.39
C GLU A 107 -12.78 -11.00 2.11
N LYS A 108 -12.18 -11.95 2.84
CA LYS A 108 -10.95 -11.73 3.61
C LYS A 108 -9.82 -11.22 2.73
N GLY A 109 -9.14 -10.17 3.18
CA GLY A 109 -7.97 -9.58 2.53
C GLY A 109 -8.19 -8.88 1.19
N VAL A 110 -9.43 -8.83 0.67
CA VAL A 110 -9.75 -8.12 -0.58
C VAL A 110 -9.40 -6.64 -0.50
N LYS A 111 -9.62 -6.04 0.68
CA LYS A 111 -9.31 -4.64 0.98
C LYS A 111 -7.83 -4.31 0.83
N TYR A 112 -6.94 -5.23 1.24
CA TYR A 112 -5.51 -5.00 1.12
C TYR A 112 -5.03 -5.10 -0.33
N ILE A 113 -5.66 -5.93 -1.16
CA ILE A 113 -5.38 -5.94 -2.60
C ILE A 113 -5.73 -4.60 -3.22
N PHE A 114 -6.89 -4.05 -2.88
CA PHE A 114 -7.31 -2.72 -3.32
C PHE A 114 -6.32 -1.63 -2.85
N LEU A 115 -5.95 -1.63 -1.57
CA LEU A 115 -5.00 -0.66 -1.02
C LEU A 115 -3.61 -0.77 -1.68
N MET A 116 -3.09 -1.99 -1.86
CA MET A 116 -1.81 -2.22 -2.53
C MET A 116 -1.84 -1.81 -4.01
N ASN A 117 -2.88 -2.18 -4.77
CA ASN A 117 -3.00 -1.78 -6.19
C ASN A 117 -2.92 -0.25 -6.34
N ASN A 118 -3.65 0.49 -5.51
CA ASN A 118 -3.66 1.94 -5.55
C ASN A 118 -2.32 2.54 -5.10
N THR A 119 -1.73 2.02 -4.02
CA THR A 119 -0.45 2.52 -3.50
C THR A 119 0.71 2.24 -4.45
N CYS A 120 0.77 1.04 -5.04
CA CYS A 120 1.76 0.69 -6.05
C CYS A 120 1.65 1.59 -7.29
N LEU A 121 0.43 2.00 -7.68
CA LEU A 121 0.27 2.90 -8.82
C LEU A 121 0.89 4.29 -8.56
N VAL A 122 0.69 4.84 -7.36
CA VAL A 122 1.33 6.11 -6.97
C VAL A 122 2.85 5.94 -6.92
N LEU A 123 3.34 4.83 -6.35
CA LEU A 123 4.77 4.53 -6.27
C LEU A 123 5.42 4.40 -7.66
N GLN A 124 4.74 3.73 -8.61
CA GLN A 124 5.20 3.61 -9.99
C GLN A 124 5.29 4.96 -10.69
N MET A 125 4.36 5.88 -10.39
CA MET A 125 4.45 7.24 -10.89
C MET A 125 5.69 7.96 -10.35
N MET A 126 5.97 7.83 -9.06
CA MET A 126 7.15 8.43 -8.41
C MET A 126 8.48 7.92 -8.98
N GLY A 127 8.53 6.66 -9.41
CA GLY A 127 9.72 6.05 -10.03
C GLY A 127 10.00 6.49 -11.46
N ARG A 128 9.11 7.27 -12.11
CA ARG A 128 9.32 7.71 -13.49
C ARG A 128 10.34 8.86 -13.55
N PRO A 129 11.31 8.82 -14.50
CA PRO A 129 12.25 9.93 -14.68
C PRO A 129 11.54 11.27 -14.83
N GLY A 130 11.88 12.24 -13.98
CA GLY A 130 11.32 13.59 -14.00
C GLY A 130 9.90 13.75 -13.44
N ALA A 131 9.26 12.70 -12.93
CA ALA A 131 7.91 12.78 -12.35
C ALA A 131 7.89 13.26 -10.89
N ALA A 132 8.99 13.04 -10.15
CA ALA A 132 9.11 13.35 -8.73
C ALA A 132 10.36 14.20 -8.44
N SER A 133 10.50 15.33 -9.14
CA SER A 133 11.64 16.25 -8.99
C SER A 133 11.37 17.32 -7.92
N PHE A 134 10.87 16.92 -6.75
CA PHE A 134 10.54 17.83 -5.65
C PHE A 134 11.19 17.40 -4.33
N ALA A 135 11.44 18.37 -3.44
CA ALA A 135 11.95 18.10 -2.10
C ALA A 135 10.93 17.27 -1.30
N GLY A 136 11.35 16.17 -0.68
CA GLY A 136 10.45 15.22 0.00
C GLY A 136 10.01 14.01 -0.83
N ALA A 137 10.37 13.94 -2.12
CA ALA A 137 9.98 12.83 -2.99
C ALA A 137 10.50 11.46 -2.52
N GLN A 138 11.71 11.42 -1.97
CA GLN A 138 12.34 10.18 -1.49
C GLN A 138 11.67 9.69 -0.20
N GLU A 139 11.36 10.61 0.72
CA GLU A 139 10.64 10.37 1.95
C GLU A 139 9.22 9.86 1.64
N LEU A 140 8.54 10.49 0.68
CA LEU A 140 7.22 10.06 0.22
C LEU A 140 7.26 8.66 -0.40
N ALA A 141 8.24 8.37 -1.27
CA ALA A 141 8.40 7.05 -1.86
C ALA A 141 8.69 5.97 -0.80
N SER A 142 9.52 6.30 0.20
CA SER A 142 9.83 5.41 1.33
C SER A 142 8.57 5.12 2.14
N ARG A 143 7.76 6.15 2.40
CA ARG A 143 6.48 6.02 3.10
C ARG A 143 5.49 5.14 2.33
N LEU A 144 5.30 5.37 1.03
CA LEU A 144 4.43 4.55 0.18
C LEU A 144 4.90 3.09 0.16
N THR A 145 6.21 2.87 0.13
CA THR A 145 6.79 1.51 0.22
C THR A 145 6.43 0.85 1.56
N SER A 146 6.55 1.57 2.68
CA SER A 146 6.15 1.05 3.99
C SER A 146 4.65 0.71 4.06
N MET A 147 3.79 1.51 3.41
CA MET A 147 2.35 1.20 3.31
C MET A 147 2.10 -0.09 2.53
N VAL A 148 2.75 -0.28 1.38
CA VAL A 148 2.64 -1.54 0.59
C VAL A 148 3.07 -2.74 1.44
N GLU A 149 4.20 -2.64 2.13
CA GLU A 149 4.69 -3.73 2.99
C GLU A 149 3.74 -4.03 4.15
N LEU A 150 3.14 -3.01 4.77
CA LEU A 150 2.14 -3.17 5.81
C LEU A 150 0.89 -3.90 5.28
N TYR A 151 0.33 -3.44 4.17
CA TYR A 151 -0.86 -4.05 3.58
C TYR A 151 -0.60 -5.48 3.10
N LYS A 152 0.59 -5.75 2.56
CA LYS A 152 1.05 -7.11 2.20
C LYS A 152 1.08 -8.02 3.42
N LYS A 153 1.65 -7.55 4.52
CA LYS A 153 1.69 -8.30 5.77
C LYS A 153 0.28 -8.61 6.27
N CYS A 154 -0.60 -7.61 6.37
CA CYS A 154 -1.97 -7.81 6.81
C CYS A 154 -2.73 -8.79 5.90
N TYR A 155 -2.50 -8.73 4.58
CA TYR A 155 -3.04 -9.67 3.62
C TYR A 155 -2.59 -11.12 3.88
N LEU A 156 -1.29 -11.35 4.09
CA LEU A 156 -0.75 -12.67 4.40
C LEU A 156 -1.30 -13.19 5.74
N ASP A 157 -1.32 -12.34 6.76
CA ASP A 157 -1.83 -12.67 8.10
C ASP A 157 -3.32 -13.04 8.08
N GLU A 158 -4.14 -12.35 7.28
CA GLU A 158 -5.58 -12.58 7.24
C GLU A 158 -5.98 -13.75 6.34
N CYS A 159 -5.33 -13.90 5.17
CA CYS A 159 -5.71 -14.89 4.16
C CYS A 159 -4.98 -16.22 4.28
N TRP A 160 -3.70 -16.19 4.67
CA TRP A 160 -2.80 -17.34 4.50
C TRP A 160 -2.30 -17.90 5.82
N ALA A 161 -2.06 -17.06 6.85
CA ALA A 161 -1.62 -17.53 8.16
C ALA A 161 -2.57 -18.53 8.86
N PRO A 162 -3.91 -18.44 8.70
CA PRO A 162 -4.81 -19.43 9.28
C PRO A 162 -4.53 -20.86 8.80
N LEU A 163 -4.00 -21.03 7.58
CA LEU A 163 -3.71 -22.35 7.00
C LEU A 163 -2.65 -23.11 7.80
N HIS A 164 -1.69 -22.42 8.42
CA HIS A 164 -0.61 -23.05 9.18
C HIS A 164 -1.09 -23.82 10.42
N ARG A 165 -2.33 -23.55 10.89
CA ARG A 165 -2.92 -24.18 12.08
C ARG A 165 -3.82 -25.37 11.75
N LEU A 166 -4.02 -25.66 10.46
CA LEU A 166 -4.96 -26.67 10.01
C LEU A 166 -4.30 -28.05 9.89
N ASN A 167 -5.08 -29.09 10.14
CA ASN A 167 -4.66 -30.44 9.75
C ASN A 167 -4.70 -30.60 8.21
N SER A 168 -4.03 -31.63 7.68
CA SER A 168 -3.86 -31.84 6.24
C SER A 168 -5.17 -31.84 5.41
N ASP A 169 -6.27 -32.39 5.95
CA ASP A 169 -7.54 -32.44 5.23
C ASP A 169 -8.24 -31.08 5.20
N MET A 170 -8.23 -30.36 6.33
CA MET A 170 -8.76 -28.99 6.42
C MET A 170 -7.90 -28.01 5.60
N PHE A 171 -6.58 -28.16 5.64
CA PHE A 171 -5.65 -27.36 4.85
C PHE A 171 -5.97 -27.44 3.36
N ALA A 172 -6.11 -28.65 2.81
CA ALA A 172 -6.33 -28.83 1.37
C ALA A 172 -7.67 -28.23 0.90
N ALA A 173 -8.68 -28.23 1.77
CA ALA A 173 -9.98 -27.61 1.49
C ALA A 173 -9.89 -26.07 1.55
N GLU A 174 -9.38 -25.52 2.63
CA GLU A 174 -9.24 -24.07 2.82
C GLU A 174 -8.28 -23.45 1.81
N PHE A 175 -7.12 -24.06 1.56
CA PHE A 175 -6.18 -23.60 0.53
C PHE A 175 -6.86 -23.53 -0.84
N ARG A 176 -7.63 -24.55 -1.23
CA ARG A 176 -8.35 -24.53 -2.51
C ARG A 176 -9.41 -23.44 -2.54
N ALA A 177 -10.19 -23.29 -1.47
CA ALA A 177 -11.22 -22.26 -1.39
C ALA A 177 -10.60 -20.85 -1.51
N THR A 178 -9.48 -20.60 -0.82
CA THR A 178 -8.72 -19.35 -0.93
C THR A 178 -8.22 -19.15 -2.36
N CYS A 179 -7.63 -20.16 -2.99
CA CYS A 179 -7.14 -20.05 -4.36
C CYS A 179 -8.27 -19.78 -5.36
N ASP A 180 -9.38 -20.50 -5.27
CA ASP A 180 -10.52 -20.37 -6.18
C ASP A 180 -11.12 -18.96 -6.05
N CYS A 181 -11.28 -18.45 -4.83
CA CYS A 181 -11.74 -17.08 -4.59
C CYS A 181 -10.80 -16.03 -5.21
N GLN A 182 -9.51 -16.10 -4.87
CA GLN A 182 -8.53 -15.09 -5.23
C GLN A 182 -8.07 -15.15 -6.69
N SER A 183 -8.34 -16.25 -7.39
CA SER A 183 -8.08 -16.37 -8.84
C SER A 183 -8.81 -15.30 -9.66
N THR A 184 -9.96 -14.84 -9.17
CA THR A 184 -10.83 -13.86 -9.83
C THR A 184 -10.48 -12.40 -9.52
N TRP A 185 -9.54 -12.16 -8.62
CA TRP A 185 -9.21 -10.81 -8.18
C TRP A 185 -8.25 -10.13 -9.17
N LYS A 186 -8.48 -8.83 -9.42
CA LYS A 186 -7.64 -8.04 -10.31
C LYS A 186 -6.46 -7.45 -9.54
N VAL A 187 -5.25 -7.81 -9.95
CA VAL A 187 -4.00 -7.31 -9.36
C VAL A 187 -3.09 -6.78 -10.47
N GLY A 188 -2.50 -5.60 -10.27
CA GLY A 188 -1.53 -5.01 -11.19
C GLY A 188 -0.35 -5.95 -11.46
N ALA A 189 0.16 -5.97 -12.70
CA ALA A 189 1.09 -7.01 -13.16
C ALA A 189 2.34 -7.19 -12.29
N GLU A 190 2.97 -6.09 -11.87
CA GLU A 190 4.17 -6.17 -11.02
C GLU A 190 3.84 -6.66 -9.61
N LEU A 191 2.81 -6.07 -8.98
CA LEU A 191 2.34 -6.49 -7.66
C LEU A 191 1.92 -7.97 -7.67
N ARG A 192 1.32 -8.43 -8.76
CA ARG A 192 0.89 -9.81 -8.95
C ARG A 192 2.06 -10.78 -8.88
N TYR A 193 3.15 -10.48 -9.59
CA TYR A 193 4.34 -11.33 -9.58
C TYR A 193 4.95 -11.42 -8.18
N HIS A 194 5.13 -10.28 -7.51
CA HIS A 194 5.68 -10.22 -6.17
C HIS A 194 4.78 -10.91 -5.13
N LEU A 195 3.48 -10.64 -5.12
CA LEU A 195 2.55 -11.27 -4.18
C LEU A 195 2.49 -12.78 -4.34
N ARG A 196 2.50 -13.30 -5.58
CA ARG A 196 2.54 -14.75 -5.80
C ARG A 196 3.79 -15.37 -5.18
N GLN A 197 4.96 -14.72 -5.33
CA GLN A 197 6.20 -15.21 -4.72
C GLN A 197 6.12 -15.17 -3.19
N GLU A 198 5.65 -14.07 -2.62
CA GLU A 198 5.51 -13.89 -1.18
C GLU A 198 4.56 -14.94 -0.56
N ILE A 199 3.44 -15.25 -1.25
CA ILE A 199 2.52 -16.31 -0.81
C ILE A 199 3.21 -17.69 -0.87
N VAL A 200 3.99 -17.97 -1.92
CA VAL A 200 4.77 -19.22 -2.02
C VAL A 200 5.72 -19.35 -0.85
N ASP A 201 6.53 -18.32 -0.60
CA ASP A 201 7.54 -18.31 0.47
C ASP A 201 6.89 -18.40 1.85
N PHE A 202 5.66 -17.90 2.00
CA PHE A 202 4.90 -17.96 3.24
C PHE A 202 4.20 -19.30 3.50
N VAL A 203 3.70 -19.98 2.45
CA VAL A 203 2.84 -21.17 2.59
C VAL A 203 3.62 -22.47 2.42
N VAL A 204 4.54 -22.53 1.45
CA VAL A 204 5.18 -23.79 1.03
C VAL A 204 6.13 -24.35 2.09
N PRO A 205 7.08 -23.57 2.66
CA PRO A 205 8.04 -24.15 3.60
C PRO A 205 7.40 -24.76 4.87
N PRO A 206 6.44 -24.09 5.55
CA PRO A 206 5.75 -24.70 6.69
C PRO A 206 4.99 -25.97 6.34
N TYR A 207 4.41 -26.01 5.13
CA TYR A 207 3.69 -27.18 4.64
C TYR A 207 4.63 -28.38 4.40
N GLU A 208 5.77 -28.17 3.75
CA GLU A 208 6.75 -29.23 3.48
C GLU A 208 7.39 -29.77 4.77
N ALA A 209 7.64 -28.90 5.75
CA ALA A 209 8.07 -29.32 7.09
C ALA A 209 7.03 -30.26 7.73
N SER A 210 5.75 -29.90 7.67
CA SER A 210 4.66 -30.73 8.22
C SER A 210 4.51 -32.10 7.54
N LEU A 211 4.83 -32.20 6.24
CA LEU A 211 4.87 -33.46 5.52
C LEU A 211 6.05 -34.32 5.96
N SER A 212 7.21 -33.70 6.16
CA SER A 212 8.45 -34.36 6.56
C SER A 212 8.35 -34.94 7.98
N ASP A 213 7.80 -34.18 8.95
CA ASP A 213 7.60 -34.64 10.33
C ASP A 213 6.67 -35.86 10.41
N ARG A 214 5.64 -35.92 9.56
CA ARG A 214 4.76 -37.10 9.43
C ARG A 214 5.46 -38.32 8.85
N SER A 215 6.47 -38.12 8.00
CA SER A 215 7.25 -39.23 7.44
C SER A 215 8.29 -39.78 8.42
N ALA A 216 8.83 -38.93 9.30
CA ALA A 216 9.88 -39.27 10.27
C ALA A 216 9.35 -39.98 11.53
N CYS A 217 8.08 -39.77 11.90
CA CYS A 217 7.41 -40.49 12.99
C CYS A 217 6.33 -41.44 12.46
N PRO A 218 6.66 -42.71 12.16
CA PRO A 218 5.65 -43.75 12.00
C PRO A 218 5.08 -44.11 13.39
N GLY A 219 4.28 -43.21 13.97
CA GLY A 219 3.47 -43.52 15.14
C GLY A 219 2.45 -44.62 14.80
N PRO A 220 2.00 -45.41 15.78
CA PRO A 220 1.16 -46.58 15.53
C PRO A 220 -0.07 -46.14 14.74
N SER A 221 -0.26 -46.74 13.57
CA SER A 221 -1.34 -46.40 12.67
C SER A 221 -2.67 -46.70 13.36
N PHE A 222 -3.28 -45.69 13.98
CA PHE A 222 -4.72 -45.68 14.18
C PHE A 222 -5.32 -45.46 12.80
N SER A 223 -5.44 -46.56 12.06
CA SER A 223 -6.35 -46.68 10.93
C SER A 223 -7.77 -46.55 11.48
N LEU A 224 -8.16 -45.30 11.78
CA LEU A 224 -9.55 -44.93 11.95
C LEU A 224 -10.25 -45.41 10.67
N LYS A 225 -11.02 -46.49 10.83
CA LYS A 225 -11.85 -47.08 9.80
C LYS A 225 -12.53 -45.94 9.06
N ARG A 226 -12.21 -45.86 7.77
CA ARG A 226 -12.81 -44.99 6.76
C ARG A 226 -14.33 -45.05 6.89
N MET A 227 -14.93 -44.10 7.63
CA MET A 227 -16.35 -43.84 7.49
C MET A 227 -16.55 -43.21 6.12
N VAL A 228 -17.07 -44.02 5.19
CA VAL A 228 -17.48 -43.58 3.87
C VAL A 228 -18.80 -42.83 4.06
N PHE A 229 -18.71 -41.53 4.33
CA PHE A 229 -19.76 -40.61 3.93
C PHE A 229 -19.40 -40.12 2.52
N GLY A 230 -20.35 -40.26 1.59
CA GLY A 230 -20.17 -40.10 0.15
C GLY A 230 -19.84 -38.67 -0.31
N GLY A 231 -18.68 -38.16 0.07
CA GLY A 231 -18.04 -36.98 -0.52
C GLY A 231 -16.86 -37.43 -1.38
N LYS A 232 -16.73 -36.86 -2.59
CA LYS A 232 -15.53 -37.02 -3.43
C LYS A 232 -14.29 -36.85 -2.56
N LYS A 233 -13.32 -37.78 -2.62
CA LYS A 233 -12.04 -37.62 -1.93
C LYS A 233 -11.42 -36.28 -2.36
N GLN A 234 -11.30 -35.34 -1.41
CA GLN A 234 -10.64 -34.07 -1.66
C GLN A 234 -9.21 -34.38 -2.12
N LYS A 235 -8.82 -33.94 -3.32
CA LYS A 235 -7.44 -34.12 -3.82
C LYS A 235 -6.49 -33.50 -2.79
N ARG A 236 -5.69 -34.33 -2.12
CA ARG A 236 -4.61 -33.87 -1.24
C ARG A 236 -3.48 -33.33 -2.12
N TYR A 237 -2.78 -32.35 -1.59
CA TYR A 237 -1.51 -31.94 -2.15
C TYR A 237 -0.45 -32.86 -1.55
N ASP A 238 0.46 -33.36 -2.37
CA ASP A 238 1.47 -34.33 -1.95
C ASP A 238 2.87 -33.72 -1.93
N THR A 239 3.06 -32.53 -2.50
CA THR A 239 4.35 -31.80 -2.57
C THR A 239 4.15 -30.29 -2.53
N GLY A 240 5.17 -29.54 -2.09
CA GLY A 240 5.18 -28.07 -2.15
C GLY A 240 5.08 -27.52 -3.57
N ALA A 241 5.69 -28.22 -4.54
CA ALA A 241 5.59 -27.86 -5.96
C ALA A 241 4.15 -27.81 -6.51
N GLN A 242 3.24 -28.67 -5.97
CA GLN A 242 1.83 -28.61 -6.35
C GLN A 242 1.12 -27.38 -5.78
N LEU A 243 1.48 -26.96 -4.57
CA LEU A 243 0.97 -25.71 -3.97
C LEU A 243 1.48 -24.51 -4.74
N GLU A 244 2.78 -24.47 -5.02
CA GLU A 244 3.38 -23.40 -5.82
C GLU A 244 2.67 -23.27 -7.17
N GLY A 245 2.52 -24.36 -7.91
CA GLY A 245 1.83 -24.32 -9.21
C GLY A 245 0.41 -23.76 -9.13
N LYS A 246 -0.29 -23.95 -8.01
CA LYS A 246 -1.61 -23.33 -7.77
C LYS A 246 -1.51 -21.84 -7.42
N ILE A 247 -0.57 -21.46 -6.57
CA ILE A 247 -0.34 -20.07 -6.18
C ILE A 247 0.07 -19.23 -7.42
N ARG A 248 0.85 -19.81 -8.33
CA ARG A 248 1.24 -19.14 -9.59
C ARG A 248 0.05 -18.77 -10.49
N GLY A 249 -1.11 -19.41 -10.32
CA GLY A 249 -2.34 -19.13 -11.07
C GLY A 249 -3.32 -18.17 -10.38
N LEU A 250 -2.97 -17.56 -9.25
CA LEU A 250 -3.83 -16.60 -8.56
C LEU A 250 -3.89 -15.25 -9.27
N PHE A 251 -4.98 -14.49 -9.15
CA PHE A 251 -5.11 -13.14 -9.70
C PHE A 251 -5.08 -13.06 -11.24
N GLU A 252 -5.77 -13.96 -11.92
CA GLU A 252 -5.90 -13.98 -13.40
C GLU A 252 -7.22 -13.37 -13.89
N GLY A 253 -8.00 -12.75 -12.99
CA GLY A 253 -9.27 -12.08 -13.29
C GLY A 253 -9.13 -10.67 -13.88
#